data_AF-Q27011-F1
#
_entry.id   AF-Q27011-F1
#
_cell.length_a   1.000
_cell.length_b   1.000
_cell.length_c   1.000
_cell.angle_alpha   90.00
_cell.angle_beta   90.00
_cell.angle_gamma   90.00
#
_symmetry.space_group_name_H-M   'P 1'
#
loop_
_entity.id
_entity.type
_entity.pdbx_description
1 polymer ?
#
loop_
_entity_poly.entity_id
_entity_poly.type
_entity_poly.pdbx_seq_one_letter_code
_entity_poly.pdbx_strand_id
1 'polypeptide(L)'
;MKLLLCLVLVALVAATYAETPREKLKQHSDACKAESGVSEESLNKVRNREEVDDPKLKEHAFCILKRAGFIDASGEFQLDHIKTKFKENSEHPEKVDDLVAKCAVKKDTPQHSSADFFKCVHDNRS
;
A
#
# COMPACT_ATOMS: atom_id res chain seq x y z
N MET A 1 -50.19 -6.67 -34.37
CA MET A 1 -49.44 -5.48 -34.84
C MET A 1 -49.65 -4.33 -33.87
N LYS A 2 -48.62 -4.02 -33.07
CA LYS A 2 -48.27 -2.75 -32.38
C LYS A 2 -47.12 -3.16 -31.43
N LEU A 3 -45.95 -3.48 -32.00
CA LEU A 3 -44.82 -2.55 -32.12
C LEU A 3 -44.54 -1.84 -30.79
N LEU A 4 -43.42 -2.25 -30.19
CA LEU A 4 -42.35 -1.38 -29.68
C LEU A 4 -42.77 -0.32 -28.66
N LEU A 5 -42.34 -0.55 -27.42
CA LEU A 5 -42.06 0.39 -26.30
C LEU A 5 -42.43 -0.42 -25.05
N CYS A 6 -41.52 -0.98 -24.27
CA CYS A 6 -40.48 -0.29 -23.52
C CYS A 6 -39.28 -1.25 -23.40
N LEU A 7 -38.25 -1.10 -24.22
CA LEU A 7 -37.02 -0.40 -23.83
C LEU A 7 -36.64 -0.65 -22.36
N VAL A 8 -36.00 -1.80 -22.14
CA VAL A 8 -34.66 -1.90 -21.55
C VAL A 8 -34.35 -0.79 -20.54
N LEU A 9 -34.90 -0.91 -19.33
CA LEU A 9 -34.33 -0.30 -18.13
C LEU A 9 -33.46 -1.37 -17.45
N VAL A 10 -32.37 -1.76 -18.12
CA VAL A 10 -31.22 -2.33 -17.42
C VAL A 10 -30.60 -1.15 -16.69
N ALA A 11 -31.02 -0.94 -15.45
CA ALA A 11 -30.32 -0.06 -14.53
C ALA A 11 -28.93 -0.65 -14.32
N LEU A 12 -27.97 -0.24 -15.16
CA LEU A 12 -26.55 -0.33 -14.85
C LEU A 12 -26.30 0.61 -13.67
N VAL A 13 -26.61 0.12 -12.47
CA VAL A 13 -25.96 0.62 -11.26
C VAL A 13 -24.52 0.11 -11.35
N ALA A 14 -23.69 0.84 -12.10
CA ALA A 14 -22.25 0.74 -11.93
C ALA A 14 -21.97 1.25 -10.52
N ALA A 15 -22.07 0.36 -9.54
CA ALA A 15 -21.63 0.64 -8.18
C ALA A 15 -20.13 0.96 -8.27
N THR A 16 -19.81 2.24 -8.21
CA THR A 16 -18.43 2.70 -8.08
C THR A 16 -17.99 2.35 -6.66
N TYR A 17 -17.57 1.11 -6.44
CA TYR A 17 -17.00 0.70 -5.16
C TYR A 17 -15.69 1.47 -4.98
N ALA A 18 -15.68 2.43 -4.06
CA ALA A 18 -14.44 3.05 -3.64
C ALA A 18 -13.58 1.96 -2.97
N GLU A 19 -12.39 1.70 -3.53
CA GLU A 19 -11.49 0.68 -3.00
C GLU A 19 -10.96 1.08 -1.63
N THR A 20 -11.00 0.15 -0.68
CA THR A 20 -10.46 0.39 0.67
C THR A 20 -8.91 0.45 0.62
N PRO A 21 -8.27 1.06 1.62
CA PRO A 21 -6.81 1.03 1.74
C PRO A 21 -6.23 -0.38 1.80
N ARG A 22 -6.97 -1.34 2.36
CA ARG A 22 -6.55 -2.74 2.43
C ARG A 22 -6.57 -3.38 1.05
N GLU A 23 -7.61 -3.12 0.24
CA GLU A 23 -7.70 -3.58 -1.14
C GLU A 23 -6.55 -3.03 -1.99
N LYS A 24 -6.25 -1.73 -1.89
CA LYS A 24 -5.13 -1.12 -2.64
C LYS A 24 -3.79 -1.70 -2.24
N LEU A 25 -3.54 -1.87 -0.94
CA LEU A 25 -2.31 -2.51 -0.46
C LEU A 25 -2.21 -3.96 -0.97
N LYS A 26 -3.32 -4.71 -0.97
CA LYS A 26 -3.37 -6.07 -1.50
C LYS A 26 -3.06 -6.11 -3.00
N GLN A 27 -3.66 -5.24 -3.80
CA GLN A 27 -3.38 -5.16 -5.24
C GLN A 27 -1.91 -4.86 -5.54
N HIS A 28 -1.32 -3.90 -4.81
CA HIS A 28 0.10 -3.60 -4.94
C HIS A 28 0.98 -4.79 -4.52
N SER A 29 0.65 -5.44 -3.40
CA SER A 29 1.38 -6.61 -2.93
C SER A 29 1.29 -7.78 -3.92
N ASP A 30 0.11 -8.08 -4.45
CA ASP A 30 -0.07 -9.16 -5.44
C ASP A 30 0.76 -8.90 -6.71
N ALA A 31 0.76 -7.65 -7.21
CA ALA A 31 1.59 -7.26 -8.35
C ALA A 31 3.09 -7.33 -8.04
N CYS A 32 3.50 -6.91 -6.84
CA CYS A 32 4.90 -6.91 -6.41
C CYS A 32 5.43 -8.30 -6.05
N LYS A 33 4.57 -9.26 -5.75
CA LYS A 33 4.99 -10.65 -5.49
C LYS A 33 5.63 -11.27 -6.73
N ALA A 34 5.05 -11.01 -7.91
CA ALA A 34 5.61 -11.46 -9.17
C ALA A 34 6.97 -10.82 -9.50
N GLU A 35 7.16 -9.55 -9.12
CA GLU A 35 8.38 -8.78 -9.39
C GLU A 35 9.53 -9.13 -8.42
N SER A 36 9.23 -9.22 -7.13
CA SER A 36 10.22 -9.52 -6.08
C SER A 36 10.53 -11.01 -5.94
N GLY A 37 9.62 -11.90 -6.38
CA GLY A 37 9.74 -13.34 -6.19
C GLY A 37 9.68 -13.79 -4.72
N VAL A 38 9.14 -12.94 -3.84
CA VAL A 38 8.95 -13.24 -2.41
C VAL A 38 7.93 -14.36 -2.24
N SER A 39 8.15 -15.24 -1.26
CA SER A 39 7.24 -16.35 -0.99
C SER A 39 5.99 -15.86 -0.24
N GLU A 40 4.85 -16.53 -0.46
CA GLU A 40 3.65 -16.26 0.34
C GLU A 40 3.88 -16.56 1.82
N GLU A 41 4.74 -17.55 2.13
CA GLU A 41 5.12 -17.88 3.50
C GLU A 41 5.83 -16.71 4.19
N SER A 42 6.83 -16.11 3.53
CA SER A 42 7.55 -14.92 4.03
C SER A 42 6.58 -13.76 4.30
N LEU A 43 5.63 -13.53 3.39
CA LEU A 43 4.62 -12.48 3.55
C LEU A 43 3.67 -12.77 4.72
N ASN A 44 3.26 -14.03 4.91
CA ASN A 44 2.39 -14.42 6.02
C ASN A 44 3.09 -14.26 7.37
N LYS A 45 4.36 -14.65 7.48
CA LYS A 45 5.16 -14.43 8.68
C LYS A 45 5.26 -12.94 9.03
N VAL A 46 5.49 -12.06 8.05
CA VAL A 46 5.47 -10.60 8.26
C VAL A 46 4.11 -10.12 8.76
N ARG A 47 3.00 -10.61 8.19
CA ARG A 47 1.64 -10.27 8.64
C ARG A 47 1.36 -10.71 10.08
N ASN A 48 2.00 -11.80 10.51
CA ASN A 48 1.89 -12.37 11.86
C ASN A 48 2.90 -11.79 12.87
N ARG A 49 3.72 -10.80 12.49
CA ARG A 49 4.83 -10.27 13.29
C ARG A 49 5.88 -11.33 13.66
N GLU A 50 6.03 -12.34 12.83
CA GLU A 50 7.10 -13.33 12.96
C GLU A 50 8.39 -12.81 12.32
N GLU A 51 9.53 -13.25 12.83
CA GLU A 51 10.83 -12.90 12.27
C GLU A 51 11.03 -13.60 10.92
N VAL A 52 11.45 -12.84 9.91
CA VAL A 52 11.72 -13.35 8.57
C VAL A 52 13.02 -12.76 8.06
N ASP A 53 13.99 -13.62 7.79
CA ASP A 53 15.22 -13.27 7.08
C ASP A 53 15.09 -13.68 5.61
N ASP A 54 14.35 -12.87 4.85
CA ASP A 54 14.20 -13.04 3.40
C ASP A 54 14.59 -11.72 2.70
N PRO A 55 15.71 -11.68 1.97
CA PRO A 55 16.16 -10.45 1.30
C PRO A 55 15.14 -9.92 0.28
N LYS A 56 14.27 -10.78 -0.25
CA LYS A 56 13.22 -10.40 -1.20
C LYS A 56 12.12 -9.57 -0.57
N LEU A 57 11.99 -9.57 0.76
CA LEU A 57 11.04 -8.70 1.45
C LEU A 57 11.36 -7.22 1.25
N LYS A 58 12.65 -6.86 1.17
CA LYS A 58 13.06 -5.47 0.93
C LYS A 58 12.72 -5.02 -0.50
N GLU A 59 12.90 -5.91 -1.48
CA GLU A 59 12.46 -5.66 -2.87
C GLU A 59 10.93 -5.56 -2.96
N HIS A 60 10.21 -6.43 -2.25
CA HIS A 60 8.75 -6.38 -2.19
C HIS A 60 8.24 -5.06 -1.59
N ALA A 61 8.83 -4.64 -0.46
CA ALA A 61 8.54 -3.38 0.19
C ALA A 61 8.76 -2.18 -0.75
N PHE A 62 9.91 -2.14 -1.43
CA PHE A 62 10.21 -1.07 -2.37
C PHE A 62 9.24 -1.01 -3.53
N CYS A 63 8.92 -2.17 -4.13
CA CYS A 63 7.94 -2.24 -5.20
C CYS A 63 6.58 -1.67 -4.76
N ILE A 64 6.09 -2.02 -3.55
CA ILE A 64 4.81 -1.51 -3.04
C ILE A 64 4.86 0.01 -2.87
N LEU A 65 5.87 0.54 -2.19
CA LEU A 65 5.97 1.98 -1.94
C LEU A 65 6.12 2.78 -3.24
N LYS A 66 6.86 2.25 -4.21
CA LYS A 66 7.02 2.86 -5.53
C LYS A 66 5.69 2.89 -6.29
N ARG A 67 4.93 1.79 -6.28
CA ARG A 67 3.59 1.73 -6.92
C ARG A 67 2.58 2.64 -6.23
N ALA A 68 2.69 2.80 -4.90
CA ALA A 68 1.87 3.72 -4.13
C ALA A 68 2.27 5.19 -4.31
N GLY A 69 3.38 5.48 -5.01
CA GLY A 69 3.90 6.84 -5.15
C GLY A 69 4.48 7.43 -3.86
N PHE A 70 4.84 6.59 -2.90
CA PHE A 70 5.39 7.02 -1.60
C PHE A 70 6.89 7.20 -1.64
N ILE A 71 7.58 6.49 -2.53
CA ILE A 71 9.01 6.62 -2.75
C ILE A 71 9.29 6.64 -4.25
N ASP A 72 10.27 7.42 -4.69
CA ASP A 72 10.73 7.39 -6.07
C ASP A 72 11.82 6.34 -6.31
N ALA A 73 12.31 6.25 -7.56
CA ALA A 73 13.36 5.30 -7.92
C ALA A 73 14.72 5.57 -7.24
N SER A 74 14.95 6.78 -6.73
CA SER A 74 16.17 7.19 -6.05
C SER A 74 16.12 6.98 -4.53
N GLY A 75 14.95 6.59 -4.00
CA GLY A 75 14.73 6.39 -2.58
C GLY A 75 14.24 7.64 -1.84
N GLU A 76 13.79 8.68 -2.55
CA GLU A 76 13.23 9.88 -1.92
C GLU A 76 11.75 9.70 -1.58
N PHE A 77 11.40 9.93 -0.31
CA PHE A 77 10.03 9.83 0.17
C PHE A 77 9.19 11.05 -0.24
N GLN A 78 8.00 10.78 -0.78
CA GLN A 78 7.01 11.78 -1.17
C GLN A 78 6.16 12.15 0.04
N LEU A 79 6.76 12.86 1.01
CA LEU A 79 6.20 13.07 2.36
C LEU A 79 4.78 13.64 2.35
N ASP A 80 4.51 14.62 1.51
CA ASP A 80 3.16 15.23 1.44
C ASP A 80 2.14 14.22 0.94
N HIS A 81 2.48 13.42 -0.07
CA HIS A 81 1.60 12.38 -0.58
C HIS A 81 1.32 11.30 0.48
N ILE A 82 2.36 10.86 1.20
CA ILE A 82 2.22 9.89 2.29
C ILE A 82 1.30 10.43 3.38
N LYS A 83 1.53 11.67 3.85
CA LYS A 83 0.73 12.31 4.89
C LYS A 83 -0.74 12.43 4.47
N THR A 84 -1.00 12.89 3.25
CA THR A 84 -2.36 12.96 2.72
C THR A 84 -3.04 11.59 2.74
N LYS A 85 -2.36 10.54 2.22
CA LYS A 85 -2.93 9.19 2.19
C LYS A 85 -3.08 8.54 3.55
N PHE A 86 -2.22 8.84 4.51
CA PHE A 86 -2.35 8.31 5.86
C PHE A 86 -3.49 9.03 6.60
N LYS A 87 -3.63 10.36 6.46
CA LYS A 87 -4.72 11.13 7.07
C LYS A 87 -6.10 10.73 6.54
N GLU A 88 -6.22 10.46 5.24
CA GLU A 88 -7.47 9.97 4.61
C GLU A 88 -7.95 8.64 5.24
N ASN A 89 -7.05 7.86 5.85
CA ASN A 89 -7.30 6.47 6.24
C ASN A 89 -6.97 6.16 7.71
N SER A 90 -6.76 7.19 8.54
CA SER A 90 -6.41 7.07 9.95
C SER A 90 -7.57 7.52 10.83
N GLU A 91 -7.78 6.82 11.95
CA GLU A 91 -8.67 7.26 13.04
C GLU A 91 -8.06 8.42 13.84
N HIS A 92 -6.73 8.61 13.72
CA HIS A 92 -5.93 9.63 14.40
C HIS A 92 -5.13 10.47 13.38
N PRO A 93 -5.78 11.28 12.53
CA PRO A 93 -5.09 12.08 11.51
C PRO A 93 -4.10 13.09 12.11
N GLU A 94 -4.29 13.51 13.35
CA GLU A 94 -3.39 14.39 14.10
C GLU A 94 -2.03 13.76 14.41
N LYS A 95 -1.95 12.42 14.52
CA LYS A 95 -0.71 11.69 14.79
C LYS A 95 0.09 11.35 13.52
N VAL A 96 -0.49 11.58 12.34
CA VAL A 96 0.11 11.14 11.07
C VAL A 96 1.41 11.88 10.78
N ASP A 97 1.49 13.18 11.07
CA ASP A 97 2.68 13.97 10.75
C ASP A 97 3.89 13.50 11.56
N ASP A 98 3.70 13.20 12.84
CA ASP A 98 4.72 12.64 13.72
C ASP A 98 5.14 11.23 13.28
N LEU A 99 4.16 10.38 12.90
CA LEU A 99 4.42 9.04 12.40
C LEU A 99 5.28 9.07 11.12
N VAL A 100 4.91 9.93 10.16
CA VAL A 100 5.66 10.07 8.91
C VAL A 100 7.05 10.64 9.15
N ALA A 101 7.18 11.67 9.99
CA ALA A 101 8.48 12.24 10.35
C ALA A 101 9.40 11.20 11.03
N LYS A 102 8.83 10.31 11.84
CA LYS A 102 9.56 9.22 12.51
C LYS A 102 9.97 8.10 11.56
N CYS A 103 9.09 7.70 10.64
CA CYS A 103 9.27 6.47 9.86
C CYS A 103 9.80 6.66 8.44
N ALA A 104 9.62 7.83 7.81
CA ALA A 104 10.10 8.09 6.45
C ALA A 104 11.58 8.49 6.44
N VAL A 105 12.44 7.56 6.87
CA VAL A 105 13.89 7.78 7.02
C VAL A 105 14.64 7.12 5.87
N LYS A 106 15.35 7.93 5.07
CA LYS A 106 16.22 7.43 4.00
C LYS A 106 17.40 6.63 4.61
N LYS A 107 17.65 5.46 4.04
CA LYS A 107 18.76 4.54 4.37
C LYS A 107 19.77 4.48 3.22
N ASP A 108 20.70 3.56 3.32
CA ASP A 108 21.71 3.25 2.30
C ASP A 108 21.11 2.87 0.93
N THR A 109 19.96 2.20 0.92
CA THR A 109 19.26 1.80 -0.33
C THR A 109 17.76 2.14 -0.28
N PRO A 110 17.10 2.36 -1.43
CA PRO A 110 15.65 2.51 -1.51
C PRO A 110 14.89 1.31 -0.91
N GLN A 111 15.43 0.10 -1.09
CA GLN A 111 14.88 -1.13 -0.53
C GLN A 111 14.96 -1.18 0.98
N HIS A 112 16.11 -0.81 1.56
CA HIS A 112 16.23 -0.72 3.02
C HIS A 112 15.33 0.38 3.59
N SER A 113 15.28 1.56 2.94
CA SER A 113 14.38 2.65 3.33
C SER A 113 12.92 2.17 3.35
N SER A 114 12.51 1.43 2.33
CA SER A 114 11.13 0.95 2.19
C SER A 114 10.77 -0.12 3.23
N ALA A 115 11.69 -1.05 3.49
CA ALA A 115 11.51 -2.08 4.49
C ALA A 115 11.42 -1.49 5.91
N ASP A 116 12.31 -0.55 6.24
CA ASP A 116 12.32 0.14 7.53
C ASP A 116 11.05 0.98 7.73
N PHE A 117 10.59 1.67 6.67
CA PHE A 117 9.33 2.41 6.70
C PHE A 117 8.15 1.51 7.04
N PHE A 118 7.98 0.36 6.36
CA PHE A 118 6.90 -0.58 6.66
C PHE A 118 6.94 -1.09 8.09
N LYS A 119 8.14 -1.49 8.57
CA LYS A 119 8.33 -1.97 9.93
C LYS A 119 7.97 -0.89 10.95
N CYS A 120 8.52 0.31 10.79
CA CYS A 120 8.25 1.44 11.69
C CYS A 120 6.76 1.80 11.73
N VAL A 121 6.08 1.89 10.59
CA VAL A 121 4.64 2.16 10.54
C VAL A 121 3.85 1.04 11.22
N HIS A 122 4.21 -0.23 11.01
CA HIS A 122 3.55 -1.37 11.64
C HIS A 122 3.72 -1.44 13.16
N ASP A 123 4.87 -1.01 13.67
CA ASP A 123 5.21 -0.97 15.09
C ASP A 123 4.59 0.23 15.82
N ASN A 124 4.27 1.30 15.08
CA ASN A 124 3.72 2.55 15.64
C ASN A 124 2.25 2.78 15.26
N ARG A 125 1.60 1.82 14.57
CA ARG A 125 0.17 1.87 14.28
C ARG A 125 -0.60 1.68 15.59
N SER A 126 -1.01 2.79 16.18
CA SER A 126 -1.78 2.88 17.43
C SER A 126 -2.89 3.91 17.33
#